data_AF-A0A0A1XRB8-F1
#
_entry.id   AF-A0A0A1XRB8-F1
#
_cell.length_a   1.000
_cell.length_b   1.000
_cell.length_c   1.000
_cell.angle_alpha   90.00
_cell.angle_beta   90.00
_cell.angle_gamma   90.00
#
_symmetry.space_group_name_H-M   'P 1'
#
loop_
_entity.id
_entity.type
_entity.pdbx_description
1 polymer ?
#
loop_
_entity_poly.entity_id
_entity_poly.type
_entity_poly.pdbx_seq_one_letter_code
_entity_poly.pdbx_strand_id
1 'polypeptide(L)'
;CLQGYRTSANGECGPVCNKGCQHGICRAPNVCECLKGYQKFGNSTCIPTCDNECINGICAEPNVCKCNQGYEKISSNLCTPICEQHCINGKCIGPNMCACDKGYEMLNEKCKPICGSGCPNGRCV
;
A
#
# COMPACT_ATOMS: atom_id res chain seq x y z
N CYS A 1 -14.76 -9.42 40.63
CA CYS A 1 -13.52 -9.03 39.93
C CYS A 1 -13.07 -7.65 40.40
N LEU A 2 -11.78 -7.29 40.25
CA LEU A 2 -11.26 -5.95 40.54
C LEU A 2 -11.80 -4.90 39.56
N GLN A 3 -11.66 -3.61 39.91
CA GLN A 3 -12.04 -2.51 39.02
C GLN A 3 -11.33 -2.64 37.66
N GLY A 4 -12.11 -2.56 36.57
CA GLY A 4 -11.58 -2.75 35.22
C GLY A 4 -11.50 -4.21 34.74
N TYR A 5 -11.99 -5.17 35.52
CA TYR A 5 -12.12 -6.58 35.14
C TYR A 5 -13.58 -7.02 35.20
N ARG A 6 -14.01 -7.87 34.26
CA ARG A 6 -15.36 -8.44 34.20
C ARG A 6 -15.33 -9.96 34.31
N THR A 7 -16.34 -10.54 34.94
CA THR A 7 -16.48 -11.99 35.03
C THR A 7 -16.93 -12.56 33.68
N SER A 8 -16.21 -13.57 33.18
CA SER A 8 -16.56 -14.32 31.98
C SER A 8 -17.60 -15.41 32.29
N ALA A 9 -18.16 -16.04 31.25
CA ALA A 9 -19.12 -17.14 31.39
C ALA A 9 -18.59 -18.33 32.24
N ASN A 10 -17.27 -18.49 32.30
CA ASN A 10 -16.60 -19.54 33.06
C ASN A 10 -16.30 -19.16 34.53
N GLY A 11 -16.74 -17.97 34.98
CA GLY A 11 -16.43 -17.46 36.32
C GLY A 11 -15.07 -16.77 36.45
N GLU A 12 -14.26 -16.73 35.40
CA GLU A 12 -12.93 -16.08 35.40
C GLU A 12 -13.03 -14.55 35.25
N CYS A 13 -12.16 -13.82 35.94
CA CYS A 13 -12.07 -12.36 35.82
C CYS A 13 -11.13 -11.94 34.68
N GLY A 14 -11.69 -11.49 33.56
CA GLY A 14 -10.92 -10.96 32.42
C GLY A 14 -10.83 -9.43 32.42
N PRO A 15 -9.73 -8.82 31.93
CA PRO A 15 -9.59 -7.37 31.83
C PRO A 15 -10.60 -6.78 30.83
N VAL A 16 -11.01 -5.53 31.07
CA VAL A 16 -11.96 -4.79 30.22
C VAL A 16 -11.22 -3.70 29.45
N CYS A 17 -11.39 -3.71 28.13
CA CYS A 17 -10.91 -2.65 27.23
C CYS A 17 -12.12 -1.95 26.62
N ASN A 18 -12.40 -0.71 27.06
CA ASN A 18 -13.64 0.01 26.71
C ASN A 18 -13.78 0.30 25.21
N LYS A 19 -12.64 0.54 24.54
CA LYS A 19 -12.58 0.79 23.09
C LYS A 19 -12.32 -0.50 22.28
N GLY A 20 -12.22 -1.64 22.95
CA GLY A 20 -11.70 -2.88 22.35
C GLY A 20 -10.21 -2.82 22.02
N CYS A 21 -9.69 -3.90 21.45
CA CYS A 21 -8.33 -4.00 20.92
C CYS A 21 -8.41 -4.51 19.48
N GLN A 22 -8.26 -3.62 18.49
CA GLN A 22 -8.25 -4.02 17.08
C GLN A 22 -6.92 -4.70 16.76
N HIS A 23 -6.98 -5.95 16.27
CA HIS A 23 -5.83 -6.82 16.03
C HIS A 23 -4.91 -7.00 17.26
N GLY A 24 -5.52 -7.06 18.44
CA GLY A 24 -4.84 -7.22 19.71
C GLY A 24 -5.70 -7.94 20.74
N ILE A 25 -5.09 -8.21 21.88
CA ILE A 25 -5.74 -8.82 23.04
C ILE A 25 -5.69 -7.85 24.23
N CYS A 26 -6.76 -7.84 25.03
CA CYS A 26 -6.82 -7.04 26.24
C CYS A 26 -6.03 -7.77 27.34
N ARG A 27 -4.89 -7.22 27.75
CA ARG A 27 -4.04 -7.82 28.80
C ARG A 27 -4.25 -7.21 30.17
N ALA A 28 -4.64 -5.94 30.21
CA ALA A 28 -4.97 -5.20 31.42
C ALA A 28 -6.10 -4.20 31.11
N PRO A 29 -6.73 -3.61 32.14
CA PRO A 29 -7.79 -2.63 31.94
C PRO A 29 -7.37 -1.50 30.99
N ASN A 30 -8.01 -1.41 29.83
CA ASN A 30 -7.66 -0.48 28.74
C ASN A 30 -6.22 -0.57 28.21
N VAL A 31 -5.54 -1.71 28.42
CA VAL A 31 -4.20 -1.98 27.88
C VAL A 31 -4.28 -3.11 26.87
N CYS A 32 -4.08 -2.75 25.60
CA CYS A 32 -4.01 -3.70 24.48
C CYS A 32 -2.58 -4.15 24.23
N GLU A 33 -2.40 -5.46 24.06
CA GLU A 33 -1.21 -6.07 23.49
C GLU A 33 -1.53 -6.48 22.04
N CYS A 34 -0.67 -6.10 21.09
CA CYS A 34 -0.88 -6.41 19.68
C CYS A 34 -0.57 -7.88 19.37
N LEU A 35 -1.30 -8.45 18.41
CA LEU A 35 -1.00 -9.79 17.91
C LEU A 35 0.36 -9.82 17.19
N LYS A 36 0.93 -11.02 17.01
CA LYS A 36 2.18 -11.20 16.28
C LYS A 36 2.06 -10.61 14.87
N GLY A 37 3.05 -9.81 14.47
CA GLY A 37 3.05 -9.12 13.17
C GLY A 37 2.17 -7.88 13.13
N TYR A 38 1.74 -7.37 14.28
CA TYR A 38 1.08 -6.08 14.42
C TYR A 38 1.83 -5.20 15.43
N GLN A 39 1.82 -3.90 15.20
CA GLN A 39 2.42 -2.89 16.06
C GLN A 39 1.38 -1.90 16.58
N LYS A 40 1.64 -1.37 17.78
CA LYS A 40 0.71 -0.48 18.47
C LYS A 40 0.63 0.87 17.76
N PHE A 41 -0.59 1.26 17.37
CA PHE A 41 -0.91 2.55 16.80
C PHE A 41 -1.98 3.23 17.68
N GLY A 42 -1.53 4.13 18.55
CA GLY A 42 -2.38 4.71 19.60
C GLY A 42 -2.67 3.72 20.74
N ASN A 43 -3.81 3.87 21.43
CA ASN A 43 -4.10 3.10 22.65
C ASN A 43 -4.88 1.78 22.43
N SER A 44 -5.59 1.65 21.31
CA SER A 44 -6.54 0.55 21.09
C SER A 44 -6.47 -0.09 19.71
N THR A 45 -5.58 0.41 18.85
CA THR A 45 -5.44 -0.06 17.47
C THR A 45 -4.05 -0.63 17.27
N CYS A 46 -3.99 -1.80 16.66
CA CYS A 46 -2.75 -2.39 16.20
C CYS A 46 -2.78 -2.46 14.68
N ILE A 47 -1.75 -1.92 14.04
CA ILE A 47 -1.59 -1.91 12.58
C ILE A 47 -0.64 -3.03 12.16
N PRO A 48 -0.87 -3.69 11.02
CA PRO A 48 -0.01 -4.76 10.55
C PRO A 48 1.42 -4.25 10.28
N THR A 49 2.39 -5.12 10.45
CA THR A 49 3.80 -4.88 10.14
C THR A 49 4.24 -5.81 9.01
N CYS A 50 5.07 -5.28 8.12
CA CYS A 50 5.70 -6.03 7.04
C CYS A 50 7.21 -5.98 7.24
N ASP A 51 7.89 -7.12 7.14
CA ASP A 51 9.34 -7.23 7.31
C ASP A 51 10.09 -6.40 6.25
N ASN A 52 9.52 -6.35 5.04
CA ASN A 52 9.97 -5.49 3.96
C ASN A 52 8.95 -4.38 3.72
N GLU A 53 9.44 -3.20 3.35
CA GLU A 53 8.58 -2.09 2.94
C GLU A 53 7.78 -2.45 1.68
N CYS A 54 6.49 -2.11 1.69
CA CYS A 54 5.60 -2.25 0.55
C CYS A 54 5.77 -1.08 -0.42
N ILE A 55 6.61 -1.24 -1.43
CA ILE A 55 6.90 -0.18 -2.42
C ILE A 55 5.65 0.04 -3.29
N ASN A 56 5.14 1.29 -3.29
CA ASN A 56 3.87 1.69 -3.92
C ASN A 56 2.65 0.89 -3.41
N GLY A 57 2.67 0.49 -2.15
CA GLY A 57 1.57 -0.20 -1.50
C GLY A 57 1.49 0.11 -0.01
N ILE A 58 0.61 -0.62 0.65
CA ILE A 58 0.43 -0.59 2.10
C ILE A 58 0.53 -2.01 2.65
N CYS A 59 1.01 -2.13 3.89
CA CYS A 59 0.93 -3.39 4.63
C CYS A 59 -0.54 -3.57 5.04
N ALA A 60 -1.24 -4.53 4.42
CA ALA A 60 -2.66 -4.76 4.67
C ALA A 60 -2.90 -5.81 5.75
N GLU A 61 -1.99 -6.78 5.83
CA GLU A 61 -1.93 -7.86 6.82
C GLU A 61 -0.45 -8.09 7.16
N PRO A 62 -0.12 -8.81 8.25
CA PRO A 62 1.26 -9.12 8.59
C PRO A 62 1.99 -9.75 7.40
N ASN A 63 3.06 -9.11 6.94
CA ASN A 63 3.85 -9.54 5.78
C ASN A 63 3.08 -9.65 4.45
N VAL A 64 1.91 -9.01 4.32
CA VAL A 64 1.15 -8.96 3.07
C VAL A 64 0.99 -7.52 2.59
N CYS A 65 1.68 -7.20 1.51
CA CYS A 65 1.53 -5.93 0.81
C CYS A 65 0.31 -5.95 -0.11
N LYS A 66 -0.48 -4.88 -0.03
CA LYS A 66 -1.55 -4.52 -0.95
C LYS A 66 -1.13 -3.30 -1.75
N CYS A 67 -1.19 -3.39 -3.08
CA CYS A 67 -0.81 -2.28 -3.95
C CYS A 67 -1.80 -1.11 -3.85
N ASN A 68 -1.28 0.11 -4.04
CA ASN A 68 -2.10 1.30 -4.14
C ASN A 68 -3.00 1.24 -5.38
N GLN A 69 -4.03 2.07 -5.41
CA GLN A 69 -4.91 2.16 -6.56
C GLN A 69 -4.13 2.55 -7.82
N GLY A 70 -4.34 1.81 -8.92
CA GLY A 70 -3.60 2.01 -10.17
C GLY A 70 -2.22 1.36 -10.19
N TYR A 71 -1.89 0.52 -9.21
CA TYR A 71 -0.67 -0.28 -9.17
C TYR A 71 -1.02 -1.77 -9.12
N GLU A 72 -0.17 -2.60 -9.72
CA GLU A 72 -0.27 -4.05 -9.70
C GLU A 72 0.93 -4.69 -9.00
N LYS A 73 0.71 -5.89 -8.47
CA LYS A 73 1.72 -6.61 -7.69
C LYS A 73 2.66 -7.36 -8.63
N ILE A 74 3.94 -7.01 -8.62
CA ILE A 74 4.98 -7.76 -9.35
C ILE A 74 5.70 -8.77 -8.44
N SER A 75 5.93 -8.41 -7.18
CA SER A 75 6.55 -9.29 -6.19
C SER A 75 5.85 -9.20 -4.84
N SER A 76 6.34 -9.92 -3.83
CA SER A 76 5.76 -9.92 -2.48
C SER A 76 5.59 -8.52 -1.89
N ASN A 77 6.52 -7.61 -2.15
CA ASN A 77 6.57 -6.25 -1.60
C ASN A 77 6.68 -5.13 -2.64
N LEU A 78 6.72 -5.45 -3.94
CA LEU A 78 6.83 -4.46 -5.01
C LEU A 78 5.55 -4.36 -5.82
N CYS A 79 5.04 -3.13 -5.90
CA CYS A 79 3.95 -2.77 -6.79
C CYS A 79 4.44 -1.80 -7.88
N THR A 80 4.03 -2.03 -9.12
CA THR A 80 4.34 -1.15 -10.26
C THR A 80 3.09 -0.48 -10.78
N PRO A 81 3.21 0.74 -11.30
CA PRO A 81 2.07 1.45 -11.86
C PRO A 81 1.52 0.70 -13.09
N ILE A 82 0.20 0.73 -13.23
CA ILE A 82 -0.52 0.19 -14.38
C ILE A 82 -0.64 1.31 -15.42
N CYS A 83 -0.24 1.04 -16.66
CA CYS A 83 -0.42 1.96 -17.80
C CYS A 83 -1.18 1.23 -18.91
N GLU A 84 -2.45 1.59 -19.13
CA GLU A 84 -3.35 0.90 -20.07
C GLU A 84 -2.78 0.81 -21.50
N GLN A 85 -2.16 1.90 -21.98
CA GLN A 85 -1.60 1.98 -23.33
C GLN A 85 -0.15 1.46 -23.44
N HIS A 86 0.37 0.76 -22.42
CA HIS A 86 1.73 0.19 -22.39
C HIS A 86 2.78 1.19 -22.92
N CYS A 87 3.06 2.27 -22.20
CA CYS A 87 3.99 3.37 -22.54
C CYS A 87 5.02 3.08 -23.66
N ILE A 88 4.58 3.07 -24.93
CA ILE A 88 5.44 2.66 -26.05
C ILE A 88 6.47 3.77 -26.25
N ASN A 89 7.76 3.43 -26.26
CA ASN A 89 8.88 4.40 -26.25
C ASN A 89 8.93 5.28 -25.00
N GLY A 90 8.58 4.69 -23.85
CA GLY A 90 8.70 5.33 -22.55
C GLY A 90 8.62 4.31 -21.41
N LYS A 91 8.56 4.85 -20.19
CA LYS A 91 8.45 4.08 -18.95
C LYS A 91 7.19 4.51 -18.19
N CYS A 92 6.46 3.54 -17.66
CA CYS A 92 5.35 3.80 -16.76
C CYS A 92 5.90 4.28 -15.41
N ILE A 93 5.71 5.56 -15.10
CA ILE A 93 6.24 6.21 -13.87
C ILE A 93 5.15 6.46 -12.83
N GLY A 94 3.88 6.30 -13.21
CA GLY A 94 2.71 6.41 -12.35
C GLY A 94 1.48 5.83 -13.06
N PRO A 95 0.35 5.64 -12.35
CA PRO A 95 -0.86 5.10 -12.95
C PRO A 95 -1.27 5.92 -14.18
N ASN A 96 -1.32 5.27 -15.35
CA ASN A 96 -1.58 5.90 -16.64
C ASN A 96 -0.66 7.11 -16.98
N MET A 97 0.53 7.19 -16.39
CA MET A 97 1.52 8.24 -16.65
C MET A 97 2.82 7.65 -17.21
N CYS A 98 3.18 8.09 -18.42
CA CYS A 98 4.41 7.67 -19.08
C CYS A 98 5.45 8.80 -19.09
N ALA A 99 6.68 8.46 -18.73
CA ALA A 99 7.85 9.26 -19.05
C ALA A 99 8.42 8.76 -20.38
N CYS A 100 8.45 9.63 -21.40
CA CYS A 100 8.97 9.27 -22.71
C CYS A 100 10.48 9.09 -22.68
N ASP A 101 10.99 8.14 -23.47
CA ASP A 101 12.42 7.92 -23.62
C ASP A 101 13.10 9.12 -24.31
N LYS A 102 14.43 9.20 -24.19
CA LYS A 102 15.19 10.29 -24.82
C LYS A 102 14.92 10.32 -26.33
N GLY A 103 14.54 11.50 -26.84
CA GLY A 103 14.16 11.67 -28.24
C GLY A 103 12.68 11.47 -28.52
N TYR A 104 11.86 11.23 -27.48
CA TYR A 104 10.40 11.16 -27.57
C TYR A 104 9.75 12.21 -26.64
N GLU A 105 8.59 12.72 -27.05
CA GLU A 105 7.75 13.62 -26.28
C GLU A 105 6.31 13.11 -26.20
N MET A 106 5.60 13.51 -25.14
CA MET A 106 4.21 13.11 -24.93
C MET A 106 3.30 13.91 -25.88
N LEU A 107 2.68 13.24 -26.85
CA LEU A 107 1.71 13.82 -27.77
C LEU A 107 0.47 12.94 -27.89
N ASN A 108 -0.69 13.45 -27.49
CA ASN A 108 -1.98 12.72 -27.46
C ASN A 108 -1.86 11.39 -26.67
N GLU A 109 -1.35 11.46 -25.44
CA GLU A 109 -1.20 10.31 -24.53
C GLU A 109 -0.24 9.21 -25.03
N LYS A 110 0.57 9.51 -26.06
CA LYS A 110 1.58 8.60 -26.60
C LYS A 110 2.93 9.28 -26.71
N CYS A 111 4.00 8.55 -26.39
CA CYS A 111 5.34 9.01 -26.64
C CYS A 111 5.66 8.92 -28.13
N LYS A 112 5.82 10.08 -28.78
CA LYS A 112 6.15 10.21 -30.19
C LYS A 112 7.54 10.80 -30.36
N PRO A 113 8.29 10.43 -31.41
CA PRO A 113 9.63 10.96 -31.63
C PRO A 113 9.59 12.49 -31.79
N ILE A 114 10.57 13.17 -31.19
CA ILE A 114 10.78 14.62 -31.28
C ILE A 114 11.39 14.91 -32.66
N CYS A 115 10.65 15.59 -33.53
CA CYS A 115 11.13 15.95 -34.86
C CYS A 115 11.58 17.42 -34.83
N GLY A 116 12.86 17.65 -34.48
CA GLY A 116 13.44 18.98 -34.18
C GLY A 116 13.39 20.06 -35.27
N SER A 117 12.80 19.78 -36.44
CA SER A 117 12.70 20.73 -37.56
C SER A 117 11.38 20.65 -38.33
N GLY A 118 10.39 19.90 -37.85
CA GLY A 118 9.26 19.46 -38.66
C GLY A 118 9.71 18.50 -39.76
N CYS A 119 8.89 17.51 -40.11
CA CYS A 119 9.15 16.66 -41.27
C CYS A 119 8.32 17.22 -42.43
N PRO A 120 8.84 18.14 -43.27
CA PRO A 120 7.99 18.83 -44.24
C PRO A 120 7.46 17.87 -45.31
N ASN A 121 8.09 16.70 -45.47
CA ASN A 121 7.73 15.65 -46.42
C ASN A 121 8.13 14.23 -45.95
N GLY A 122 8.25 13.99 -44.64
CA GLY A 122 8.80 12.74 -44.09
C GLY A 122 7.94 12.13 -42.99
N ARG A 123 8.10 10.82 -42.75
CA ARG A 123 7.51 10.14 -41.59
C ARG A 123 8.56 10.04 -40.49
N CYS A 124 8.26 10.63 -39.34
CA CYS A 124 9.06 10.47 -38.12
C CYS A 124 8.76 9.04 -37.60
N VAL A 125 9.72 8.13 -37.76
CA VAL A 125 9.64 6.70 -37.38
C VAL A 125 10.69 6.37 -36.33
#